data_AF-A0A026W2I6-F1
#
_entry.id   AF-A0A026W2I6-F1
#
_cell.length_a   1.000
_cell.length_b   1.000
_cell.length_c   1.000
_cell.angle_alpha   90.00
_cell.angle_beta   90.00
_cell.angle_gamma   90.00
#
_symmetry.space_group_name_H-M   'P 1'
#
loop_
_entity.id
_entity.type
_entity.pdbx_description
1 polymer ?
#
loop_
_entity_poly.entity_id
_entity_poly.type
_entity_poly.pdbx_seq_one_letter_code
_entity_poly.pdbx_strand_id
1 'polypeptide(L)'
;MVRVEGVPKYLKRRWKEEKRNRVARYRLGNEMRRGRYWEREEDRKCRSCGGEIETWEHILERGREEPERDEGIQEKVGRILAEDGRGEGWMNDLDENRRREMGG
;
A
#
# COMPACT_ATOMS: atom_id res chain seq x y z
N MET A 1 7.87 -12.77 28.45
CA MET A 1 7.20 -13.68 27.49
C MET A 1 6.45 -12.83 26.50
N VAL A 2 6.89 -12.74 25.25
CA VAL A 2 6.18 -11.95 24.22
C VAL A 2 4.89 -12.71 23.88
N ARG A 3 3.72 -12.06 24.01
CA ARG A 3 2.43 -12.65 23.66
C ARG A 3 2.45 -13.04 22.17
N VAL A 4 2.38 -14.35 21.91
CA VAL A 4 2.43 -14.93 20.54
C VAL A 4 1.05 -15.01 19.89
N GLU A 5 -0.01 -14.90 20.69
CA GLU A 5 -1.39 -14.77 20.21
C GLU A 5 -1.59 -13.36 19.61
N GLY A 6 -2.07 -13.32 18.37
CA GLY A 6 -2.30 -12.07 17.65
C GLY A 6 -1.14 -11.55 16.80
N VAL A 7 0.02 -12.23 16.75
CA VAL A 7 1.11 -11.86 15.82
C VAL A 7 0.67 -12.17 14.37
N PRO A 8 0.55 -11.15 13.49
CA PRO A 8 0.13 -11.33 12.10
C PRO A 8 0.96 -12.36 11.34
N LYS A 9 0.32 -13.19 10.51
CA LYS A 9 0.97 -14.25 9.72
C LYS A 9 2.16 -13.75 8.90
N TYR A 10 2.11 -12.56 8.29
CA TYR A 10 3.22 -12.02 7.50
C TYR A 10 4.51 -11.81 8.33
N LEU A 11 4.41 -11.53 9.63
CA LEU A 11 5.57 -11.40 10.52
C LEU A 11 6.23 -12.73 10.85
N LYS A 12 5.48 -13.85 10.74
CA LYS A 12 5.97 -15.21 10.95
C LYS A 12 6.69 -15.78 9.72
N ARG A 13 6.62 -15.11 8.56
CA ARG A 13 7.31 -15.53 7.34
C ARG A 13 8.81 -15.25 7.44
N ARG A 14 9.64 -16.15 6.88
CA ARG A 14 11.10 -15.96 6.75
C ARG A 14 11.45 -14.98 5.62
N TRP A 15 10.90 -13.78 5.69
CA TRP A 15 11.16 -12.69 4.74
C TRP A 15 12.21 -11.72 5.25
N LYS A 16 12.89 -11.06 4.31
CA LYS A 16 13.75 -9.90 4.63
C LYS A 16 12.95 -8.85 5.40
N GLU A 17 13.63 -8.14 6.29
CA GLU A 17 13.01 -7.12 7.14
C GLU A 17 12.32 -6.04 6.29
N GLU A 18 12.95 -5.61 5.19
CA GLU A 18 12.40 -4.64 4.23
C GLU A 18 10.98 -5.02 3.76
N LYS A 19 10.76 -6.30 3.41
CA LYS A 19 9.44 -6.80 2.98
C LYS A 19 8.42 -6.74 4.11
N ARG A 20 8.82 -7.15 5.32
CA ARG A 20 7.95 -7.10 6.51
C ARG A 20 7.57 -5.66 6.86
N ASN A 21 8.55 -4.75 6.82
CA ASN A 21 8.35 -3.33 7.07
C ASN A 21 7.42 -2.69 6.03
N ARG A 22 7.56 -3.04 4.74
CA ARG A 22 6.62 -2.60 3.70
C ARG A 22 5.19 -2.98 4.03
N VAL A 23 4.92 -4.27 4.27
CA VAL A 23 3.56 -4.75 4.59
C VAL A 23 3.01 -4.04 5.84
N ALA A 24 3.85 -3.85 6.87
CA ALA A 24 3.45 -3.14 8.08
C ALA A 24 3.05 -1.69 7.80
N ARG A 25 3.86 -0.93 7.03
CA ARG A 25 3.56 0.48 6.70
C ARG A 25 2.25 0.63 5.92
N TYR A 26 1.99 -0.24 4.96
CA TYR A 26 0.74 -0.24 4.20
C TYR A 26 -0.48 -0.54 5.08
N ARG A 27 -0.40 -1.59 5.92
CA ARG A 27 -1.49 -1.96 6.84
C ARG A 27 -1.79 -0.88 7.88
N LEU A 28 -0.78 -0.11 8.27
CA LEU A 28 -0.93 1.02 9.20
C LEU A 28 -1.39 2.31 8.52
N GLY A 29 -1.54 2.33 7.19
CA GLY A 29 -2.00 3.50 6.44
C GLY A 29 -0.92 4.56 6.16
N ASN A 30 0.35 4.28 6.46
CA ASN A 30 1.45 5.24 6.31
C ASN A 30 1.74 5.58 4.83
N GLU A 31 1.36 4.68 3.92
CA GLU A 31 1.69 4.75 2.50
C GLU A 31 0.67 5.49 1.63
N MET A 32 -0.45 5.93 2.20
CA MET A 32 -1.42 6.80 1.53
C MET A 32 -1.29 8.22 2.09
N ARG A 33 -1.14 9.22 1.23
CA ARG A 33 -0.92 10.61 1.69
C ARG A 33 -2.17 11.27 2.25
N ARG A 34 -3.37 10.75 1.95
CA ARG A 34 -4.65 11.24 2.52
C ARG A 34 -4.61 11.40 4.06
N GLY A 35 -3.91 10.52 4.78
CA GLY A 35 -3.85 10.55 6.24
C GLY A 35 -3.00 11.68 6.84
N ARG A 36 -2.22 12.39 6.03
CA ARG A 36 -1.24 13.39 6.49
C ARG A 36 -1.86 14.78 6.61
N TYR A 37 -2.92 14.91 7.40
CA TYR A 37 -3.74 16.14 7.46
C TYR A 37 -2.98 17.42 7.83
N TRP A 38 -1.82 17.30 8.46
CA TRP A 38 -0.93 18.41 8.84
C TRP A 38 -0.04 18.90 7.70
N GLU A 39 0.11 18.13 6.62
CA GLU A 39 0.86 18.53 5.42
C GLU A 39 -0.01 19.40 4.50
N ARG A 40 0.65 20.19 3.65
CA ARG A 40 -0.06 20.99 2.64
C ARG A 40 -0.75 20.07 1.63
N GLU A 41 -1.75 20.60 0.93
CA GLU A 41 -2.47 19.82 -0.07
C GLU A 41 -1.56 19.34 -1.20
N GLU A 42 -0.61 20.17 -1.63
CA GLU A 42 0.35 19.84 -2.68
C GLU A 42 1.22 18.64 -2.29
N ASP A 43 1.64 18.56 -1.03
CA ASP A 43 2.45 17.46 -0.50
C ASP A 43 1.64 16.15 -0.38
N ARG A 44 0.31 16.26 -0.36
CA ARG A 44 -0.62 15.12 -0.27
C ARG A 44 -1.04 14.58 -1.63
N LYS A 45 -0.66 15.23 -2.72
CA LYS A 45 -0.97 14.78 -4.07
C LYS A 45 -0.32 13.43 -4.39
N CYS A 46 -0.96 12.69 -5.28
CA CYS A 46 -0.53 11.39 -5.77
C CYS A 46 0.87 11.49 -6.37
N ARG A 47 1.79 10.68 -5.84
CA ARG A 47 3.19 10.62 -6.28
C ARG A 47 3.35 10.12 -7.71
N SER A 48 2.35 9.44 -8.25
CA SER A 48 2.38 8.90 -9.61
C SER A 48 1.82 9.86 -10.65
N CYS A 49 1.06 10.88 -10.28
CA CYS A 49 0.45 11.78 -11.27
C CYS A 49 0.45 13.28 -10.92
N GLY A 50 0.75 13.65 -9.67
CA GLY A 50 0.76 15.03 -9.20
C GLY A 50 -0.60 15.74 -9.24
N GLY A 51 -1.71 15.02 -9.44
CA GLY A 51 -3.05 15.60 -9.60
C GLY A 51 -3.84 15.66 -8.30
N GLU A 52 -4.52 14.55 -7.98
CA GLU A 52 -5.42 14.42 -6.84
C GLU A 52 -4.70 13.94 -5.58
N ILE A 53 -5.36 14.05 -4.42
CA ILE A 53 -4.86 13.51 -3.15
C ILE A 53 -4.65 11.99 -3.29
N GLU A 54 -3.52 11.50 -2.79
CA GLU A 54 -3.19 10.07 -2.88
C GLU A 54 -4.08 9.24 -1.95
N THR A 55 -5.07 8.54 -2.53
CA THR A 55 -5.96 7.59 -1.86
C THR A 55 -5.90 6.20 -2.49
N TRP A 56 -6.48 5.20 -1.83
CA TRP A 56 -6.62 3.85 -2.38
C TRP A 56 -7.48 3.84 -3.63
N GLU A 57 -8.61 4.57 -3.61
CA GLU A 57 -9.51 4.74 -4.75
C GLU A 57 -8.73 5.27 -5.95
N HIS A 58 -8.01 6.39 -5.78
CA HIS A 58 -7.23 7.02 -6.84
C HIS A 58 -6.14 6.10 -7.40
N ILE A 59 -5.39 5.39 -6.54
CA ILE A 59 -4.31 4.50 -6.99
C ILE A 59 -4.85 3.25 -7.68
N LEU A 60 -5.97 2.69 -7.22
CA LEU A 60 -6.55 1.48 -7.79
C LEU A 60 -7.30 1.76 -9.09
N GLU A 61 -7.94 2.92 -9.24
CA GLU A 61 -8.55 3.36 -10.50
C GLU A 61 -7.52 3.57 -11.61
N ARG A 62 -6.31 4.00 -11.26
CA ARG A 62 -5.19 4.16 -12.21
C ARG A 62 -4.27 2.96 -12.32
N GLY A 63 -4.42 1.97 -11.45
CA GLY A 63 -3.61 0.76 -11.44
C GLY A 63 -3.82 -0.07 -12.71
N ARG A 64 -2.75 -0.70 -13.22
CA ARG A 64 -2.78 -1.58 -14.40
C ARG A 64 -3.35 -2.99 -14.11
N GLU A 65 -4.15 -3.16 -13.06
CA GLU A 65 -4.88 -4.41 -12.85
C GLU A 65 -6.21 -4.29 -13.58
N GLU A 66 -6.29 -4.93 -14.76
CA GLU A 66 -7.58 -5.20 -15.39
C GLU A 66 -8.50 -5.86 -14.35
N PRO A 67 -9.77 -5.43 -14.24
CA PRO A 67 -10.69 -6.03 -13.31
C PRO A 67 -10.94 -7.48 -13.73
N GLU A 68 -10.25 -8.44 -13.12
CA GLU A 68 -10.55 -9.87 -13.31
C GLU A 68 -11.93 -10.27 -12.72
N ARG A 69 -12.68 -9.30 -12.16
CA ARG A 69 -14.09 -9.35 -11.73
C ARG A 69 -14.58 -7.92 -11.41
N ASP A 70 -15.88 -7.74 -11.26
CA ASP A 70 -16.54 -6.60 -10.58
C ASP A 70 -16.14 -6.48 -9.09
N GLU A 71 -14.85 -6.59 -8.79
CA GLU A 71 -14.28 -6.55 -7.45
C GLU A 71 -14.23 -5.09 -6.98
N GLY A 72 -14.99 -4.78 -5.92
CA GLY A 72 -15.04 -3.45 -5.35
C GLY A 72 -13.70 -3.02 -4.73
N ILE A 73 -13.49 -1.71 -4.59
CA ILE A 73 -12.27 -1.12 -4.01
C ILE A 73 -11.92 -1.74 -2.66
N GLN A 74 -12.92 -1.96 -1.80
CA GLN A 74 -12.71 -2.54 -0.47
C GLN A 74 -12.15 -3.97 -0.52
N GLU A 75 -12.62 -4.79 -1.46
CA GLU A 75 -12.17 -6.17 -1.61
C GLU A 75 -10.72 -6.22 -2.14
N LYS A 76 -10.41 -5.37 -3.14
CA LYS A 76 -9.03 -5.17 -3.63
C LYS A 76 -8.08 -4.75 -2.51
N VAL A 77 -8.46 -3.71 -1.75
CA VAL A 77 -7.67 -3.25 -0.59
C VAL A 77 -7.51 -4.37 0.44
N GLY A 78 -8.57 -5.13 0.73
CA GLY A 78 -8.52 -6.27 1.64
C GLY A 78 -7.56 -7.37 1.18
N ARG A 79 -7.54 -7.68 -0.13
CA ARG A 79 -6.60 -8.64 -0.73
C ARG A 79 -5.15 -8.16 -0.63
N ILE A 80 -4.91 -6.88 -0.93
CA ILE A 80 -3.57 -6.26 -0.85
C ILE A 80 -3.08 -6.25 0.60
N LEU A 81 -3.93 -5.81 1.54
CA LEU A 81 -3.60 -5.68 2.95
C LEU A 81 -3.74 -6.98 3.76
N ALA A 82 -3.91 -8.13 3.11
CA ALA A 82 -4.16 -9.41 3.77
C ALA A 82 -3.08 -9.75 4.83
N GLU A 83 -3.50 -10.40 5.91
CA GLU A 83 -2.66 -10.68 7.09
C GLU A 83 -1.51 -11.65 6.82
N ASP A 84 -1.63 -12.49 5.80
CA ASP A 84 -0.58 -13.38 5.34
C ASP A 84 0.50 -12.66 4.49
N GLY A 85 0.28 -11.39 4.16
CA GLY A 85 1.16 -10.56 3.35
C GLY A 85 1.12 -10.88 1.86
N ARG A 86 0.13 -11.60 1.34
CA ARG A 86 0.07 -11.98 -0.09
C ARG A 86 0.11 -10.78 -1.05
N GLY A 87 -0.29 -9.60 -0.62
CA GLY A 87 -0.20 -8.35 -1.39
C GLY A 87 1.16 -7.66 -1.38
N GLU A 88 2.22 -8.25 -0.80
CA GLU A 88 3.55 -7.63 -0.73
C GLU A 88 4.14 -7.28 -2.10
N GLY A 89 3.89 -8.11 -3.12
CA GLY A 89 4.33 -7.85 -4.49
C GLY A 89 3.68 -6.60 -5.07
N TRP A 90 2.35 -6.47 -4.93
CA TRP A 90 1.61 -5.29 -5.37
C TRP A 90 2.12 -4.01 -4.71
N MET A 91 2.38 -4.06 -3.39
CA MET A 91 2.95 -2.94 -2.64
C MET A 91 4.36 -2.57 -3.13
N ASN A 92 5.18 -3.56 -3.49
CA ASN A 92 6.51 -3.34 -4.05
C ASN A 92 6.41 -2.60 -5.38
N ASP A 93 5.55 -3.06 -6.28
CA ASP A 93 5.41 -2.52 -7.62
C ASP A 93 4.91 -1.06 -7.57
N LEU A 94 3.98 -0.77 -6.67
CA LEU A 94 3.55 0.60 -6.41
C LEU A 94 4.69 1.48 -5.87
N ASP A 95 5.46 0.99 -4.88
CA ASP A 95 6.61 1.73 -4.35
C ASP A 95 7.67 2.00 -5.42
N GLU A 96 7.94 1.02 -6.29
CA GLU A 96 8.88 1.15 -7.40
C GLU A 96 8.39 2.16 -8.43
N ASN A 97 7.11 2.09 -8.83
CA ASN A 97 6.53 3.06 -9.76
C ASN A 97 6.64 4.48 -9.21
N ARG A 98 6.29 4.70 -7.95
CA ARG A 98 6.45 6.02 -7.29
C ARG A 98 7.90 6.52 -7.30
N ARG A 99 8.89 5.63 -7.14
CA ARG A 99 10.31 6.01 -7.22
C ARG A 99 10.73 6.39 -8.64
N ARG A 100 10.21 5.69 -9.66
CA ARG A 100 10.50 5.99 -11.06
C ARG A 100 9.95 7.36 -11.47
N GLU A 101 8.70 7.65 -11.12
CA GLU A 101 8.05 8.94 -11.45
C GLU A 101 8.67 10.14 -10.72
N MET A 102 9.23 9.97 -9.51
CA MET A 102 9.90 11.06 -8.78
C MET A 102 11.40 11.19 -9.08
N GLY A 103 11.98 10.26 -9.84
CA GLY A 103 13.40 10.26 -10.21
C GLY A 103 13.70 10.70 -11.64
N GLY A 104 12.67 11.14 -12.38
CA GLY A 104 12.75 11.67 -13.74
C GLY A 104 12.75 13.19 -13.81
#